data_AF-A0A2H5FQN7-F1
#
_entry.id   AF-A0A2H5FQN7-F1
#
_cell.length_a   1.000
_cell.length_b   1.000
_cell.length_c   1.000
_cell.angle_alpha   90.00
_cell.angle_beta   90.00
_cell.angle_gamma   90.00
#
_symmetry.space_group_name_H-M   'P 1'
#
loop_
_entity.id
_entity.type
_entity.pdbx_description
1 polymer ?
#
loop_
_entity_poly.entity_id
_entity_poly.type
_entity_poly.pdbx_seq_one_letter_code
_entity_poly.pdbx_strand_id
1 'polypeptide(L)'
;MANRIQQNFITADEEAKSFCTKLDVLQRELCSAKTKTEFDNVAKKLISQGKEAHQFLSKLATGKEQETRLALMYGSKYVGQLSKYIDITRNNTLDQNDSAALEEALKNLADAQKNEARGFIRSLKELEILSETLMSQEEKFKERLSQADSADVIDMIEAEILKKNNIIEGSLNRLISYPQDEAVAGALVNFLQKNERLLNIMQSFDIYASLEDDLSNARTALTVNNRSLGG
;
A
#
# COMPACT_ATOMS: atom_id res chain seq x y z
N MET A 1 18.07 -9.93 -35.78
CA MET A 1 17.45 -8.83 -35.01
C MET A 1 16.12 -9.26 -34.39
N ALA A 2 15.14 -9.73 -35.19
CA ALA A 2 13.86 -10.24 -34.69
C ALA A 2 13.98 -11.35 -33.61
N ASN A 3 14.87 -12.33 -33.77
CA ASN A 3 15.05 -13.43 -32.82
C ASN A 3 15.58 -12.96 -31.44
N ARG A 4 16.37 -11.88 -31.41
CA ARG A 4 16.89 -11.28 -30.17
C ARG A 4 15.80 -10.50 -29.43
N ILE A 5 15.00 -9.73 -30.16
CA ILE A 5 13.86 -8.97 -29.61
C ILE A 5 12.83 -9.93 -29.01
N GLN A 6 12.51 -11.02 -29.72
CA GLN A 6 11.58 -12.04 -29.25
C GLN A 6 12.09 -12.74 -27.98
N GLN A 7 13.37 -13.12 -27.93
CA GLN A 7 13.96 -13.73 -26.74
C GLN A 7 13.98 -12.79 -25.54
N ASN A 8 14.31 -11.51 -25.76
CA ASN A 8 14.30 -10.49 -24.72
C ASN A 8 12.88 -10.23 -24.19
N PHE A 9 11.87 -10.25 -25.07
CA PHE A 9 10.47 -10.17 -24.66
C PHE A 9 10.07 -11.35 -23.77
N ILE A 10 10.32 -12.59 -24.22
CA ILE A 10 9.95 -13.81 -23.48
C ILE A 10 10.59 -13.80 -22.09
N THR A 11 11.88 -13.48 -22.02
CA THR A 11 12.63 -13.48 -20.76
C THR A 11 12.07 -12.45 -19.77
N ALA A 12 11.78 -11.22 -20.24
CA ALA A 12 11.20 -10.18 -19.41
C ALA A 12 9.74 -10.49 -19.01
N ASP A 13 8.94 -11.12 -19.88
CA ASP A 13 7.57 -11.53 -19.55
C ASP A 13 7.55 -12.63 -18.48
N GLU A 14 8.46 -13.61 -18.57
CA GLU A 14 8.62 -14.66 -17.56
C GLU A 14 9.08 -14.10 -16.21
N GLU A 15 10.01 -13.15 -16.21
CA GLU A 15 10.47 -12.48 -14.99
C GLU A 15 9.34 -11.64 -14.37
N ALA A 16 8.60 -10.88 -15.17
CA ALA A 16 7.42 -10.13 -14.72
C ALA A 16 6.35 -11.05 -14.12
N LYS A 17 6.09 -12.19 -14.76
CA LYS A 17 5.16 -13.22 -14.25
C LYS A 17 5.62 -13.77 -12.89
N SER A 18 6.92 -14.01 -12.72
CA SER A 18 7.50 -14.46 -11.46
C SER A 18 7.28 -13.44 -10.34
N PHE A 19 7.52 -12.15 -10.64
CA PHE A 19 7.22 -11.06 -9.71
C PHE A 19 5.75 -11.02 -9.31
N CYS A 20 4.80 -11.00 -10.26
CA CYS A 20 3.37 -11.01 -9.96
C CYS A 20 2.98 -12.19 -9.07
N THR A 21 3.44 -13.39 -9.42
CA THR A 21 3.11 -14.61 -8.68
C THR A 21 3.60 -14.55 -7.23
N LYS A 22 4.83 -14.06 -7.02
CA LYS A 22 5.39 -13.91 -5.67
C LYS A 22 4.65 -12.85 -4.86
N LEU A 23 4.33 -11.71 -5.47
CA LEU A 23 3.54 -10.66 -4.82
C LEU A 23 2.16 -11.18 -4.40
N ASP A 24 1.45 -11.88 -5.28
CA ASP A 24 0.13 -12.48 -4.98
C ASP A 24 0.19 -13.51 -3.84
N VAL A 25 1.29 -14.28 -3.74
CA VAL A 25 1.51 -15.21 -2.63
C VAL A 25 1.73 -14.43 -1.32
N LEU A 26 2.64 -13.46 -1.32
CA LEU A 26 2.97 -12.67 -0.14
C LEU A 26 1.78 -11.85 0.36
N GLN A 27 0.98 -11.27 -0.53
CA GLN A 27 -0.26 -10.56 -0.14
C GLN A 27 -1.25 -11.50 0.55
N ARG A 28 -1.43 -12.73 0.04
CA ARG A 28 -2.29 -13.73 0.70
C ARG A 28 -1.73 -14.17 2.05
N GLU A 29 -0.43 -14.40 2.13
CA GLU A 29 0.25 -14.73 3.39
C GLU A 29 0.04 -13.62 4.43
N LEU A 30 0.18 -12.36 4.03
CA LEU A 30 0.00 -11.20 4.90
C LEU A 30 -1.42 -11.16 5.49
N CYS A 31 -2.43 -11.36 4.65
CA CYS A 31 -3.84 -11.39 5.07
C CYS A 31 -4.14 -12.56 6.02
N SER A 32 -3.47 -13.69 5.80
CA SER A 32 -3.64 -14.90 6.60
C SER A 32 -2.83 -14.92 7.90
N ALA A 33 -1.94 -13.94 8.11
CA ALA A 33 -1.07 -13.86 9.27
C ALA A 33 -1.88 -13.96 10.58
N LYS A 34 -1.34 -14.72 11.53
CA LYS A 34 -1.97 -15.00 12.83
C LYS A 34 -1.23 -14.35 13.99
N THR A 35 0.00 -13.92 13.79
CA THR A 35 0.85 -13.29 14.82
C THR A 35 1.52 -12.02 14.30
N LYS A 36 1.91 -11.11 15.21
CA LYS A 36 2.69 -9.90 14.89
C LYS A 36 3.97 -10.26 14.12
N THR A 37 4.68 -11.31 14.55
CA THR A 37 5.93 -11.76 13.93
C THR A 37 5.73 -12.30 12.52
N GLU A 38 4.67 -13.09 12.29
CA GLU A 38 4.33 -13.57 10.94
C GLU A 38 4.03 -12.39 10.01
N PHE A 39 3.22 -11.44 10.49
CA PHE A 39 2.88 -10.23 9.74
C PHE A 39 4.14 -9.45 9.36
N ASP A 40 4.98 -9.10 10.34
CA ASP A 40 6.20 -8.32 10.11
C ASP A 40 7.16 -9.03 9.14
N ASN A 41 7.28 -10.36 9.21
CA ASN A 41 8.13 -11.13 8.31
C ASN A 41 7.62 -11.11 6.87
N VAL A 42 6.30 -11.26 6.68
CA VAL A 42 5.70 -11.19 5.34
C VAL A 42 5.75 -9.78 4.79
N ALA A 43 5.48 -8.77 5.62
CA ALA A 43 5.59 -7.35 5.26
C ALA A 43 6.98 -7.00 4.72
N LYS A 44 8.06 -7.43 5.41
CA LYS A 44 9.44 -7.23 4.95
C LYS A 44 9.71 -7.88 3.59
N LYS A 45 9.23 -9.10 3.38
CA LYS A 45 9.36 -9.80 2.09
C LYS A 45 8.59 -9.09 0.99
N LEU A 46 7.37 -8.62 1.27
CA LEU A 46 6.53 -7.89 0.32
C LEU A 46 7.21 -6.58 -0.12
N ILE A 47 7.74 -5.82 0.83
CA ILE A 47 8.51 -4.59 0.56
C ILE A 47 9.74 -4.90 -0.30
N SER A 48 10.51 -5.94 0.05
CA SER A 48 11.68 -6.35 -0.74
C SER A 48 11.30 -6.74 -2.17
N GLN A 49 10.24 -7.53 -2.33
CA GLN A 49 9.78 -7.98 -3.64
C GLN A 49 9.27 -6.80 -4.49
N GLY A 50 8.59 -5.83 -3.87
CA GLY A 50 8.18 -4.58 -4.52
C GLY A 50 9.37 -3.76 -5.02
N LYS A 51 10.44 -3.64 -4.21
CA LYS A 51 11.68 -2.95 -4.63
C LYS A 51 12.36 -3.64 -5.81
N GLU A 52 12.45 -4.97 -5.79
CA GLU A 52 13.02 -5.75 -6.89
C GLU A 52 12.20 -5.57 -8.18
N ALA A 53 10.87 -5.65 -8.07
CA ALA A 53 9.97 -5.43 -9.20
C ALA A 53 10.09 -3.99 -9.75
N HIS A 54 10.28 -2.99 -8.89
CA HIS A 54 10.52 -1.61 -9.32
C HIS A 54 11.82 -1.49 -10.08
N GLN A 55 12.92 -2.03 -9.54
CA GLN A 55 14.21 -2.02 -10.23
C GLN A 55 14.15 -2.73 -11.58
N PHE A 56 13.44 -3.86 -11.65
CA PHE A 56 13.20 -4.59 -12.90
C PHE A 56 12.50 -3.71 -13.93
N LEU A 57 11.37 -3.10 -13.56
CA LEU A 57 10.63 -2.24 -14.47
C LEU A 57 11.39 -0.94 -14.84
N SER A 58 12.15 -0.34 -13.93
CA SER A 58 13.01 0.83 -14.24
C SER A 58 14.11 0.48 -15.25
N LYS A 59 14.71 -0.71 -15.13
CA LYS A 59 15.68 -1.23 -16.12
C LYS A 59 15.01 -1.46 -17.47
N LEU A 60 13.78 -1.97 -17.49
CA LEU A 60 13.00 -2.11 -18.72
C LEU A 60 12.69 -0.75 -19.37
N ALA A 61 12.34 0.26 -18.57
CA ALA A 61 12.01 1.60 -19.07
C ALA A 61 13.21 2.33 -19.70
N THR A 62 14.41 2.13 -19.14
CA THR A 62 15.69 2.72 -19.58
C THR A 62 16.45 1.88 -20.59
N GLY A 63 15.99 0.66 -20.88
CA GLY A 63 16.61 -0.28 -21.82
C GLY A 63 16.72 0.28 -23.25
N LYS A 64 17.85 0.01 -23.91
CA LYS A 64 18.17 0.54 -25.26
C LYS A 64 17.33 -0.05 -26.40
N GLU A 65 16.57 -1.11 -26.17
CA GLU A 65 15.74 -1.77 -27.21
C GLU A 65 14.28 -1.29 -27.10
N GLN A 66 13.99 -0.15 -27.73
CA GLN A 66 12.68 0.51 -27.70
C GLN A 66 11.53 -0.40 -28.17
N GLU A 67 11.78 -1.29 -29.13
CA GLU A 67 10.80 -2.23 -29.65
C GLU A 67 10.39 -3.28 -28.61
N THR A 68 11.35 -3.86 -27.88
CA THR A 68 11.08 -4.80 -26.78
C THR A 68 10.29 -4.12 -25.66
N ARG A 69 10.64 -2.86 -25.35
CA ARG A 69 9.91 -2.06 -24.35
C ARG A 69 8.45 -1.83 -24.75
N LEU A 70 8.20 -1.42 -25.99
CA LEU A 70 6.84 -1.21 -26.49
C LEU A 70 6.05 -2.52 -26.53
N ALA A 71 6.68 -3.61 -26.99
CA ALA A 71 6.06 -4.93 -27.00
C ALA A 71 5.67 -5.38 -25.58
N LEU A 72 6.52 -5.18 -24.58
CA LEU A 72 6.20 -5.50 -23.17
C LEU A 72 5.10 -4.61 -22.62
N MET A 73 5.16 -3.30 -22.87
CA MET A 73 4.20 -2.34 -22.32
C MET A 73 2.77 -2.56 -22.83
N TYR A 74 2.62 -2.99 -24.10
CA TYR A 74 1.31 -3.23 -24.70
C TYR A 74 0.93 -4.71 -24.80
N GLY A 75 1.90 -5.63 -24.76
CA GLY A 75 1.69 -7.06 -25.00
C GLY A 75 1.85 -7.95 -23.77
N SER A 76 2.51 -7.50 -22.69
CA SER A 76 2.62 -8.27 -21.46
C SER A 76 1.59 -7.79 -20.42
N LYS A 77 0.66 -8.69 -20.07
CA LYS A 77 -0.28 -8.43 -18.97
C LYS A 77 0.43 -8.31 -17.62
N TYR A 78 1.55 -9.01 -17.43
CA TYR A 78 2.27 -9.03 -16.16
C TYR A 78 3.06 -7.73 -15.95
N VAL A 79 3.73 -7.24 -16.99
CA VAL A 79 4.34 -5.90 -16.95
C VAL A 79 3.28 -4.83 -16.70
N GLY A 80 2.11 -4.94 -17.34
CA GLY A 80 0.97 -4.06 -17.07
C GLY A 80 0.48 -4.12 -15.63
N GLN A 81 0.40 -5.32 -15.02
CA GLN A 81 0.04 -5.51 -13.62
C GLN A 81 1.09 -4.92 -12.66
N LEU A 82 2.36 -5.25 -12.83
CA LEU A 82 3.43 -4.69 -12.00
C LEU A 82 3.50 -3.17 -12.12
N SER A 83 3.26 -2.63 -13.32
CA SER A 83 3.24 -1.20 -13.55
C SER A 83 2.09 -0.51 -12.81
N LYS A 84 1.02 -1.20 -12.43
CA LYS A 84 -0.02 -0.63 -11.54
C LYS A 84 0.43 -0.56 -10.10
N TYR A 85 1.10 -1.60 -9.60
CA TYR A 85 1.65 -1.65 -8.24
C TYR A 85 2.82 -0.69 -8.01
N ILE A 86 3.47 -0.26 -9.08
CA ILE A 86 4.76 0.44 -9.03
C ILE A 86 4.68 1.78 -9.79
N ASP A 87 3.53 2.06 -10.41
CA ASP A 87 3.06 3.29 -11.05
C ASP A 87 4.15 4.17 -11.68
N ILE A 88 4.99 3.58 -12.53
CA ILE A 88 6.24 4.18 -13.07
C ILE A 88 5.98 5.41 -13.95
N THR A 89 4.81 5.50 -14.58
CA THR A 89 4.41 6.64 -15.41
C THR A 89 3.62 7.70 -14.65
N ARG A 90 2.89 7.34 -13.60
CA ARG A 90 2.16 8.29 -12.74
C ARG A 90 3.09 9.01 -11.75
N ASN A 91 4.16 8.32 -11.35
CA ASN A 91 5.14 8.81 -10.38
C ASN A 91 6.01 9.97 -10.86
N ASN A 92 6.28 10.16 -12.16
CA ASN A 92 7.15 11.29 -12.52
C ASN A 92 6.52 12.66 -12.19
N THR A 93 5.22 12.85 -12.33
CA THR A 93 4.58 14.14 -12.01
C THR A 93 4.12 14.21 -10.56
N LEU A 94 3.55 13.12 -10.02
CA LEU A 94 3.13 13.08 -8.60
C LEU A 94 4.33 13.06 -7.65
N ASP A 95 5.39 12.29 -7.92
CA ASP A 95 6.59 12.35 -7.07
C ASP A 95 7.35 13.66 -7.23
N GLN A 96 7.31 14.31 -8.40
CA GLN A 96 7.87 15.67 -8.55
C GLN A 96 7.08 16.69 -7.74
N ASN A 97 5.74 16.61 -7.75
CA ASN A 97 4.89 17.48 -6.95
C ASN A 97 5.06 17.21 -5.45
N ASP A 98 5.08 15.94 -5.04
CA ASP A 98 5.36 15.54 -3.66
C ASP A 98 6.74 16.03 -3.22
N SER A 99 7.75 15.88 -4.07
CA SER A 99 9.12 16.32 -3.79
C SER A 99 9.17 17.84 -3.64
N ALA A 100 8.57 18.60 -4.56
CA ALA A 100 8.53 20.06 -4.47
C ALA A 100 7.76 20.54 -3.22
N ALA A 101 6.61 19.93 -2.92
CA ALA A 101 5.82 20.24 -1.74
C ALA A 101 6.55 19.86 -0.44
N LEU A 102 7.29 18.75 -0.44
CA LEU A 102 8.14 18.34 0.67
C LEU A 102 9.28 19.35 0.87
N GLU A 103 10.00 19.73 -0.19
CA GLU A 103 11.09 20.71 -0.09
C GLU A 103 10.60 22.07 0.41
N GLU A 104 9.40 22.49 -0.01
CA GLU A 104 8.76 23.70 0.51
C GLU A 104 8.40 23.57 2.00
N ALA A 105 7.87 22.41 2.42
CA ALA A 105 7.56 22.14 3.83
C ALA A 105 8.82 22.09 4.71
N LEU A 106 9.96 21.69 4.15
CA LEU A 106 11.23 21.55 4.85
C LEU A 106 12.16 22.76 4.69
N LYS A 107 11.75 23.82 3.98
CA LYS A 107 12.65 24.91 3.53
C LYS A 107 13.46 25.57 4.66
N ASN A 108 12.86 25.68 5.85
CA ASN A 108 13.44 26.34 7.02
C ASN A 108 14.29 25.40 7.90
N LEU A 109 14.37 24.12 7.57
CA LEU A 109 15.12 23.13 8.34
C LEU A 109 16.59 23.07 7.89
N ALA A 110 17.47 22.61 8.80
CA ALA A 110 18.86 22.33 8.49
C ALA A 110 18.99 21.11 7.56
N ASP A 111 20.12 20.96 6.87
CA ASP A 111 20.31 19.87 5.90
C ASP A 111 20.21 18.47 6.52
N ALA A 112 20.69 18.30 7.77
CA ALA A 112 20.55 17.04 8.50
C ALA A 112 19.07 16.68 8.75
N GLN A 113 18.28 17.66 9.19
CA GLN A 113 16.83 17.55 9.41
C GLN A 113 16.08 17.27 8.10
N LYS A 114 16.45 17.95 7.01
CA LYS A 114 15.91 17.67 5.66
C LYS A 114 16.18 16.23 5.23
N ASN A 115 17.38 15.73 5.48
CA ASN A 115 17.75 14.36 5.11
C ASN A 115 16.99 13.32 5.93
N GLU A 116 16.76 13.57 7.22
CA GLU A 116 15.90 12.75 8.08
C GLU A 116 14.47 12.69 7.54
N ALA A 117 13.88 13.86 7.22
CA ALA A 117 12.54 13.94 6.65
C ALA A 117 12.41 13.20 5.31
N ARG A 118 13.38 13.38 4.41
CA ARG A 118 13.43 12.64 3.12
C ARG A 118 13.56 11.15 3.33
N GLY A 119 14.33 10.72 4.34
CA GLY A 119 14.46 9.33 4.74
C GLY A 119 13.11 8.75 5.17
N PHE A 120 12.40 9.44 6.05
CA PHE A 120 11.06 9.04 6.49
C PHE A 120 10.07 8.92 5.32
N ILE A 121 9.97 9.95 4.46
CA ILE A 121 9.05 9.92 3.31
C ILE A 121 9.40 8.80 2.34
N ARG A 122 10.68 8.53 2.10
CA ARG A 122 11.11 7.40 1.27
C ARG A 122 10.65 6.08 1.87
N SER A 123 10.90 5.87 3.16
CA SER A 123 10.47 4.66 3.87
C SER A 123 8.95 4.51 3.88
N LEU A 124 8.20 5.62 4.00
CA LEU A 124 6.74 5.59 3.91
C LEU A 124 6.25 5.17 2.52
N LYS A 125 6.83 5.71 1.45
CA LYS A 125 6.51 5.31 0.07
C LYS A 125 6.80 3.82 -0.19
N GLU A 126 7.83 3.27 0.45
CA GLU A 126 8.13 1.83 0.34
C GLU A 126 7.04 0.93 0.96
N LEU A 127 6.17 1.48 1.81
CA LEU A 127 5.02 0.78 2.39
C LEU A 127 3.78 0.78 1.48
N GLU A 128 3.79 1.44 0.32
CA GLU A 128 2.62 1.60 -0.55
C GLU A 128 1.97 0.25 -0.88
N ILE A 129 2.75 -0.73 -1.35
CA ILE A 129 2.25 -2.09 -1.65
C ILE A 129 1.65 -2.81 -0.43
N LEU A 130 2.18 -2.54 0.76
CA LEU A 130 1.66 -3.09 2.00
C LEU A 130 0.33 -2.42 2.35
N SER A 131 0.28 -1.09 2.26
CA SER A 131 -0.94 -0.32 2.53
C SER A 131 -2.09 -0.67 1.59
N GLU A 132 -1.82 -0.85 0.29
CA GLU A 132 -2.84 -1.29 -0.68
C GLU A 132 -3.42 -2.65 -0.30
N THR A 133 -2.57 -3.56 0.20
CA THR A 133 -3.01 -4.88 0.66
C THR A 133 -3.91 -4.76 1.90
N LEU A 134 -3.56 -3.88 2.84
CA LEU A 134 -4.35 -3.62 4.04
C LEU A 134 -5.68 -2.94 3.71
N MET A 135 -5.68 -1.91 2.86
CA MET A 135 -6.89 -1.26 2.35
C MET A 135 -7.81 -2.25 1.63
N SER A 136 -7.26 -3.18 0.84
CA SER A 136 -8.08 -4.24 0.21
C SER A 136 -8.74 -5.17 1.23
N GLN A 137 -8.14 -5.40 2.41
CA GLN A 137 -8.79 -6.14 3.48
C GLN A 137 -9.87 -5.30 4.17
N GLU A 138 -9.62 -4.01 4.37
CA GLU A 138 -10.59 -3.05 4.89
C GLU A 138 -11.87 -3.04 4.03
N GLU A 139 -11.74 -2.91 2.71
CA GLU A 139 -12.89 -2.92 1.79
C GLU A 139 -13.71 -4.22 1.86
N LYS A 140 -13.06 -5.37 2.10
CA LYS A 140 -13.78 -6.64 2.32
C LYS A 140 -14.56 -6.64 3.64
N PHE A 141 -14.03 -6.00 4.68
CA PHE A 141 -14.76 -5.84 5.93
C PHE A 141 -15.95 -4.89 5.75
N LYS A 142 -15.78 -3.75 5.04
CA LYS A 142 -16.88 -2.85 4.70
C LYS A 142 -17.99 -3.56 3.95
N GLU A 143 -17.64 -4.34 2.92
CA GLU A 143 -18.61 -5.13 2.17
C GLU A 143 -19.37 -6.11 3.07
N ARG A 144 -18.66 -6.87 3.91
CA ARG A 144 -19.29 -7.81 4.87
C ARG A 144 -20.16 -7.12 5.89
N LEU A 145 -19.77 -5.96 6.40
CA LEU A 145 -20.57 -5.16 7.33
C LEU A 145 -21.85 -4.64 6.68
N SER A 146 -21.76 -4.18 5.41
CA SER A 146 -22.93 -3.72 4.65
C SER A 146 -23.94 -4.84 4.36
N GLN A 147 -23.48 -6.10 4.35
CA GLN A 147 -24.29 -7.29 4.10
C GLN A 147 -24.74 -7.99 5.39
N ALA A 148 -24.30 -7.54 6.56
CA ALA A 148 -24.62 -8.16 7.84
C ALA A 148 -26.12 -8.00 8.15
N ASP A 149 -26.78 -9.11 8.46
CA ASP A 149 -28.24 -9.18 8.69
C ASP A 149 -28.62 -9.32 10.18
N SER A 150 -27.63 -9.42 11.05
CA SER A 150 -27.83 -9.69 12.48
C SER A 150 -26.70 -9.11 13.33
N ALA A 151 -27.01 -8.83 14.59
CA ALA A 151 -26.03 -8.33 15.55
C ALA A 151 -24.88 -9.32 15.77
N ASP A 152 -25.19 -10.62 15.82
CA ASP A 152 -24.19 -11.68 15.97
C ASP A 152 -23.17 -11.70 14.82
N VAL A 153 -23.62 -11.45 13.58
CA VAL A 153 -22.74 -11.36 12.41
C VAL A 153 -21.85 -10.12 12.49
N ILE A 154 -22.40 -8.98 12.91
CA ILE A 154 -21.59 -7.75 13.11
C ILE A 154 -20.53 -7.97 14.19
N ASP A 155 -20.91 -8.54 15.34
CA ASP A 155 -19.99 -8.78 16.45
C ASP A 155 -18.88 -9.79 16.08
N MET A 156 -19.21 -10.80 15.26
CA MET A 156 -18.21 -11.71 14.69
C MET A 156 -17.22 -10.97 13.77
N ILE A 157 -17.72 -10.10 12.89
CA ILE A 157 -16.86 -9.30 12.00
C ILE A 157 -15.98 -8.35 12.84
N GLU A 158 -16.54 -7.68 13.85
CA GLU A 158 -15.78 -6.80 14.74
C GLU A 158 -14.67 -7.57 15.47
N ALA A 159 -14.95 -8.78 15.96
CA ALA A 159 -13.94 -9.62 16.59
C ALA A 159 -12.79 -10.00 15.63
N GLU A 160 -13.10 -10.24 14.35
CA GLU A 160 -12.09 -10.46 13.31
C GLU A 160 -11.25 -9.21 13.05
N ILE A 161 -11.89 -8.03 12.92
CA ILE A 161 -11.23 -6.74 12.74
C ILE A 161 -10.29 -6.47 13.92
N LEU A 162 -10.77 -6.58 15.16
CA LEU A 162 -9.96 -6.40 16.37
C LEU A 162 -8.77 -7.35 16.42
N LYS A 163 -8.98 -8.62 16.06
CA LYS A 163 -7.89 -9.60 15.99
C LYS A 163 -6.84 -9.20 14.96
N LYS A 164 -7.24 -8.67 13.80
CA LYS A 164 -6.29 -8.17 12.79
C LYS A 164 -5.61 -6.89 13.22
N ASN A 165 -6.34 -5.94 13.81
CA ASN A 165 -5.75 -4.72 14.34
C ASN A 165 -4.69 -5.04 15.38
N ASN A 166 -4.96 -6.00 16.28
CA ASN A 166 -3.98 -6.48 17.26
C ASN A 166 -2.73 -7.13 16.63
N ILE A 167 -2.81 -7.69 15.42
CA ILE A 167 -1.64 -8.23 14.71
C ILE A 167 -0.81 -7.10 14.09
N ILE A 168 -1.48 -6.06 13.59
CA ILE A 168 -0.87 -4.93 12.86
C ILE A 168 -0.40 -3.85 13.82
N GLU A 169 -0.93 -3.79 15.03
CA GLU A 169 -0.64 -2.77 16.04
C GLU A 169 0.87 -2.55 16.21
N GLY A 170 1.29 -1.29 16.03
CA GLY A 170 2.68 -0.85 16.12
C GLY A 170 3.59 -1.33 14.99
N SER A 171 3.07 -2.01 13.96
CA SER A 171 3.88 -2.48 12.83
C SER A 171 4.50 -1.32 12.05
N LEU A 172 3.77 -0.21 11.88
CA LEU A 172 4.32 1.00 11.28
C LEU A 172 5.61 1.45 11.98
N ASN A 173 5.61 1.51 13.32
CA ASN A 173 6.81 1.84 14.12
C ASN A 173 7.94 0.80 14.01
N ARG A 174 7.63 -0.46 13.68
CA ARG A 174 8.61 -1.53 13.46
C ARG A 174 9.15 -1.56 12.03
N LEU A 175 8.42 -0.98 11.07
CA LEU A 175 8.76 -0.98 9.66
C LEU A 175 9.47 0.30 9.22
N ILE A 176 9.18 1.44 9.85
CA ILE A 176 9.79 2.73 9.54
C ILE A 176 10.31 3.42 10.79
N SER A 177 11.40 4.17 10.64
CA SER A 177 11.95 5.00 11.71
C SER A 177 11.29 6.37 11.67
N TYR A 178 10.63 6.74 12.77
CA TYR A 178 10.06 8.07 12.92
C TYR A 178 11.15 9.11 13.18
N PRO A 179 10.96 10.34 12.68
CA PRO A 179 11.85 11.45 13.00
C PRO A 179 11.90 11.67 14.51
N GLN A 180 13.09 11.88 15.06
CA GLN A 180 13.29 12.14 16.49
C GLN A 180 13.28 13.63 16.82
N ASP A 181 13.59 14.47 15.82
CA ASP A 181 13.57 15.92 15.94
C ASP A 181 12.12 16.45 15.82
N GLU A 182 11.68 17.22 16.82
CA GLU A 182 10.32 17.76 16.89
C GLU A 182 10.00 18.74 15.76
N ALA A 183 10.97 19.53 15.30
CA ALA A 183 10.78 20.44 14.17
C ALA A 183 10.62 19.65 12.86
N VAL A 184 11.35 18.55 12.71
CA VAL A 184 11.18 17.62 11.59
C VAL A 184 9.80 16.96 11.63
N ALA A 185 9.39 16.45 12.80
CA ALA A 185 8.08 15.83 12.99
C ALA A 185 6.95 16.82 12.66
N GLY A 186 7.03 18.05 13.18
CA GLY A 186 6.04 19.10 12.92
C GLY A 186 5.94 19.48 11.43
N ALA A 187 7.07 19.57 10.72
CA ALA A 187 7.08 19.82 9.28
C ALA A 187 6.45 18.67 8.49
N LEU A 188 6.74 17.43 8.87
CA LEU A 188 6.17 16.24 8.24
C LEU A 188 4.67 16.10 8.48
N VAL A 189 4.17 16.42 9.68
CA VAL A 189 2.71 16.43 9.94
C VAL A 189 1.99 17.39 9.01
N ASN A 190 2.48 18.63 8.87
CA ASN A 190 1.89 19.62 7.98
C ASN A 190 1.93 19.20 6.50
N PHE A 191 3.00 18.52 6.09
CA PHE A 191 3.14 17.97 4.75
C PHE A 191 2.14 16.83 4.50
N LEU A 192 2.07 15.85 5.42
CA LEU A 192 1.20 14.68 5.30
C LEU A 192 -0.28 15.04 5.30
N GLN A 193 -0.70 16.04 6.10
CA GLN A 193 -2.08 16.53 6.10
C GLN A 193 -2.53 17.09 4.73
N LYS A 194 -1.58 17.54 3.90
CA LYS A 194 -1.83 18.02 2.55
C LYS A 194 -1.59 16.96 1.47
N ASN A 195 -1.11 15.79 1.88
CA ASN A 195 -0.78 14.68 1.00
C ASN A 195 -1.62 13.45 1.39
N GLU A 196 -2.87 13.43 0.92
CA GLU A 196 -3.82 12.36 1.22
C GLU A 196 -3.26 10.97 0.87
N ARG A 197 -2.51 10.84 -0.23
CA ARG A 197 -1.90 9.56 -0.60
C ARG A 197 -1.00 9.02 0.51
N LEU A 198 -0.02 9.81 0.95
CA LEU A 198 0.93 9.39 1.98
C LEU A 198 0.27 9.26 3.36
N LEU A 199 -0.73 10.08 3.65
CA LEU A 199 -1.52 9.96 4.86
C LEU A 199 -2.29 8.63 4.89
N ASN A 200 -2.92 8.25 3.77
CA ASN A 200 -3.66 7.00 3.64
C ASN A 200 -2.75 5.78 3.84
N ILE A 201 -1.48 5.83 3.39
CA ILE A 201 -0.50 4.79 3.70
C ILE A 201 -0.38 4.60 5.21
N MET A 202 -0.20 5.68 5.98
CA MET A 202 -0.08 5.59 7.44
C MET A 202 -1.36 5.08 8.10
N GLN A 203 -2.51 5.58 7.67
CA GLN A 203 -3.82 5.23 8.24
C GLN A 203 -4.20 3.77 7.99
N SER A 204 -3.73 3.15 6.90
CA SER A 204 -4.00 1.73 6.61
C SER A 204 -3.48 0.75 7.67
N PHE A 205 -2.60 1.20 8.56
CA PHE A 205 -2.06 0.39 9.66
C PHE A 205 -2.94 0.43 10.94
N ASP A 206 -4.06 1.13 10.93
CA ASP A 206 -5.07 1.12 11.99
C ASP A 206 -6.46 0.80 11.40
N ILE A 207 -6.67 -0.49 11.13
CA ILE A 207 -7.87 -0.99 10.45
C ILE A 207 -9.12 -0.78 11.30
N TYR A 208 -8.99 -0.82 12.63
CA TYR A 208 -10.16 -0.63 13.49
C TYR A 208 -10.65 0.82 13.43
N ALA A 209 -9.73 1.78 13.53
CA ALA A 209 -10.09 3.19 13.43
C ALA A 209 -10.71 3.55 12.07
N SER A 210 -10.26 2.94 10.98
CA SER A 210 -10.84 3.19 9.64
C SER A 210 -12.24 2.59 9.45
N LEU A 211 -12.63 1.60 10.26
CA LEU A 211 -13.92 0.89 10.16
C LEU A 211 -14.92 1.25 11.27
N GLU A 212 -14.59 2.18 12.17
CA GLU A 212 -15.45 2.54 13.32
C GLU A 212 -16.82 3.05 12.86
N ASP A 213 -16.83 3.94 11.87
CA ASP A 213 -18.07 4.47 11.27
C ASP A 213 -18.86 3.37 10.57
N ASP A 214 -18.20 2.46 9.84
CA ASP A 214 -18.84 1.34 9.16
C ASP A 214 -19.52 0.37 10.15
N LEU A 215 -18.86 0.07 11.27
CA LEU A 215 -19.42 -0.72 12.36
C LEU A 215 -20.65 -0.05 12.98
N SER A 216 -20.57 1.25 13.25
CA SER A 216 -21.68 2.05 13.79
C SER A 216 -22.87 2.10 12.83
N ASN A 217 -22.60 2.29 11.54
CA ASN A 217 -23.60 2.32 10.48
C ASN A 217 -24.32 0.97 10.34
N ALA A 218 -23.57 -0.14 10.35
CA ALA A 218 -24.15 -1.49 10.28
C ALA A 218 -25.10 -1.77 11.46
N ARG A 219 -24.71 -1.40 12.70
CA ARG A 219 -25.57 -1.54 13.89
C ARG A 219 -26.83 -0.69 13.81
N THR A 220 -26.71 0.53 13.29
CA THR A 220 -27.85 1.44 13.11
C THR A 220 -28.84 0.90 12.08
N ALA A 221 -28.36 0.36 10.96
CA ALA A 221 -29.18 -0.19 9.90
C ALA A 221 -30.07 -1.35 10.39
N LEU A 222 -29.55 -2.24 11.24
CA LEU A 222 -30.34 -3.32 11.87
C LEU A 222 -31.47 -2.77 12.74
N THR A 223 -31.22 -1.69 13.48
CA THR A 223 -32.21 -1.06 14.36
C THR A 223 -33.36 -0.45 13.56
N VAL A 224 -33.06 0.13 12.38
CA VAL A 224 -34.07 0.70 11.47
C VAL A 224 -34.90 -0.39 10.81
N ASN A 225 -34.26 -1.48 10.34
CA ASN A 225 -34.96 -2.61 9.72
C ASN A 225 -35.86 -3.37 10.71
N ASN A 226 -35.44 -3.49 11.98
CA ASN A 226 -36.28 -4.11 13.00
C ASN A 226 -37.47 -3.23 13.43
N ARG A 227 -37.38 -1.90 13.28
CA ARG A 227 -38.51 -0.99 13.53
C ARG A 227 -39.51 -0.94 12.37
N SER A 228 -39.08 -1.13 11.12
CA SER A 228 -39.97 -1.10 9.96
C SER A 228 -40.83 -2.37 9.80
N LEU A 229 -40.41 -3.50 10.38
CA LEU A 229 -41.16 -4.76 10.40
C LEU A 229 -42.13 -4.87 11.59
N GLY A 230 -42.07 -3.94 12.55
CA GLY A 230 -42.90 -3.93 13.76
C GLY A 230 -43.98 -2.84 13.79
N GLY A 231 -44.26 -2.19 12.66
CA GLY A 231 -45.26 -1.11 12.50
C GLY A 231 -46.51 -1.56 11.76
#